data_AF-A0A9Q1HC16-F1
#
_entry.id   AF-A0A9Q1HC16-F1
#
_cell.length_a   1.000
_cell.length_b   1.000
_cell.length_c   1.000
_cell.angle_alpha   90.00
_cell.angle_beta   90.00
_cell.angle_gamma   90.00
#
_symmetry.space_group_name_H-M   'P 1'
#
loop_
_entity.id
_entity.type
_entity.pdbx_description
1 polymer ?
#
loop_
_entity_poly.entity_id
_entity_poly.type
_entity_poly.pdbx_seq_one_letter_code
_entity_poly.pdbx_strand_id
1 'polypeptide(L)'
;MGESALTSHLKGKKHADNCKASGRQSTNIRDFMKPNQGKSTAGAEAAVGSSTTRSSTLETFVTREQTLKAEILWSLKVIDSHYSYRSCAGNDKLFQEMFPDSQIAKEFTCGEKKCAYLVDFGLAPHFKQMLIDSMKEEENYIIMFDESLNAVTNSKQMDIHVRAWNRCSNQVESRYYTSVFMGHGTADDMLTHFHEGMQGLHLQKIFQTTSFETVKQSTKDPLIEAKVAAFLSISKEVHPFLVRYQTDKPMIPFLATDLHELLKGLTKRFLKKEVHSDVNQILKLIKMDVKDSSTHCPVGDVDIGFTPQRKVKALVSTNKISARQALEFQSEYKQFLMKIILKLLEKSPIQYQLARCAVCLDPRRMVSQQTDCQIKFKRILEHFVAANRLKDDECDAIIREYGNFLEAVKASPSAYKEFDPHKDSMRIDTFLFNKMGSNDDYFRLWQRVVCKVLLLSHGQASVERGFSFNKQLEVENLQERSFISQRHVIDHIKSVGGTLSVLVDRKLLMSAAGARQRYLAHLEDEKRKKEKETRVLKRKVADERIKELEKKKARLEDDMKAMQTSADDFAEKAENTGKLTWIAKSNSLRRSAKAKANEVQELVDEIASLKRKD
;
A
#
# COMPACT_ATOMS: atom_id res chain seq x y z
N MET A 1 36.13 -12.10 -25.87
CA MET A 1 36.57 -11.57 -27.19
C MET A 1 37.24 -12.71 -27.92
N GLY A 2 36.80 -13.03 -29.14
CA GLY A 2 37.27 -14.21 -29.88
C GLY A 2 38.64 -14.02 -30.52
N GLU A 3 39.39 -15.11 -30.64
CA GLU A 3 40.73 -15.21 -31.24
C GLU A 3 40.83 -14.58 -32.65
N SER A 4 39.73 -14.62 -33.41
CA SER A 4 39.61 -14.01 -34.74
C SER A 4 39.68 -12.47 -34.72
N ALA A 5 39.23 -11.84 -33.64
CA ALA A 5 39.32 -10.39 -33.47
C ALA A 5 40.77 -9.96 -33.11
N LEU A 6 41.50 -10.80 -32.38
CA LEU A 6 42.91 -10.58 -32.02
C LEU A 6 43.84 -10.73 -33.24
N THR A 7 43.61 -11.74 -34.09
CA THR A 7 44.41 -11.94 -35.32
C THR A 7 44.17 -10.86 -36.38
N SER A 8 42.97 -10.28 -36.44
CA SER A 8 42.68 -9.12 -37.29
C SER A 8 43.37 -7.84 -36.78
N HIS A 9 43.44 -7.67 -35.45
CA HIS A 9 44.09 -6.52 -34.82
C HIS A 9 45.63 -6.53 -34.98
N LEU A 10 46.25 -7.71 -35.00
CA LEU A 10 47.70 -7.92 -35.21
C LEU A 10 48.17 -7.53 -36.63
N LYS A 11 47.29 -7.61 -37.63
CA LYS A 11 47.62 -7.30 -39.05
C LYS A 11 47.26 -5.86 -39.46
N GLY A 12 46.69 -5.07 -38.55
CA GLY A 12 46.23 -3.71 -38.84
C GLY A 12 47.37 -2.70 -38.95
N LYS A 13 47.33 -1.82 -39.97
CA LYS A 13 48.32 -0.75 -40.22
C LYS A 13 48.64 0.10 -38.98
N LYS A 14 47.63 0.44 -38.16
CA LYS A 14 47.80 1.18 -36.89
C LYS A 14 48.70 0.47 -35.86
N HIS A 15 48.71 -0.86 -35.82
CA HIS A 15 49.56 -1.63 -34.91
C HIS A 15 51.00 -1.69 -35.41
N ALA A 16 51.20 -1.84 -36.73
CA ALA A 16 52.52 -1.80 -37.36
C ALA A 16 53.20 -0.42 -37.21
N ASP A 17 52.42 0.67 -37.24
CA ASP A 17 52.92 2.03 -37.04
C ASP A 17 53.27 2.30 -35.56
N ASN A 18 52.49 1.74 -34.62
CA ASN A 18 52.78 1.86 -33.18
C ASN A 18 53.98 1.02 -32.71
N CYS A 19 54.26 -0.13 -33.35
CA CYS A 19 55.44 -0.94 -33.04
C CYS A 19 56.75 -0.30 -33.53
N LYS A 20 56.71 0.60 -34.52
CA LYS A 20 57.89 1.36 -34.98
C LYS A 20 58.23 2.56 -34.08
N ALA A 21 57.29 3.02 -33.26
CA ALA A 21 57.45 4.17 -32.37
C ALA A 21 57.92 3.82 -30.95
N SER A 22 58.05 2.53 -30.60
CA SER A 22 58.46 2.08 -29.25
C SER A 22 59.81 1.37 -29.29
N GLY A 23 60.89 2.13 -29.43
CA GLY A 23 62.26 1.66 -29.21
C GLY A 23 62.95 2.53 -28.16
N ARG A 24 63.29 1.91 -27.00
CA ARG A 24 64.03 2.44 -25.82
C ARG A 24 63.21 3.34 -24.88
N GLN A 25 63.28 3.24 -23.56
CA GLN A 25 64.02 2.38 -22.62
C GLN A 25 63.26 2.46 -21.27
N SER A 26 63.20 1.37 -20.53
CA SER A 26 62.74 1.35 -19.14
C SER A 26 63.64 2.23 -18.27
N THR A 27 63.06 3.04 -17.38
CA THR A 27 63.83 3.68 -16.31
C THR A 27 63.13 3.51 -14.97
N ASN A 28 63.99 3.27 -13.98
CA ASN A 28 63.77 2.57 -12.73
C ASN A 28 63.29 3.51 -11.62
N ILE A 29 62.68 2.95 -10.58
CA ILE A 29 62.08 3.64 -9.43
C ILE A 29 63.09 4.34 -8.47
N ARG A 30 64.34 4.58 -8.91
CA ARG A 30 65.44 5.09 -8.06
C ARG A 30 65.75 6.59 -8.21
N ASP A 31 65.11 7.30 -9.12
CA ASP A 31 65.38 8.74 -9.32
C ASP A 31 64.52 9.67 -8.45
N PHE A 32 63.76 9.11 -7.48
CA PHE A 32 62.85 9.87 -6.60
C PHE A 32 63.55 10.54 -5.39
N MET A 33 64.88 10.45 -5.26
CA MET A 33 65.59 11.03 -4.11
C MET A 33 66.90 11.71 -4.50
N LYS A 34 66.85 13.01 -4.84
CA LYS A 34 67.84 14.01 -4.39
C LYS A 34 67.23 15.43 -4.31
N PRO A 35 67.62 16.27 -3.34
CA PRO A 35 67.05 17.60 -3.14
C PRO A 35 67.75 18.69 -3.95
N ASN A 36 66.97 19.73 -4.17
CA ASN A 36 67.24 20.96 -4.92
C ASN A 36 68.52 21.69 -4.44
N GLN A 37 69.41 22.07 -5.37
CA GLN A 37 70.42 23.11 -5.14
C GLN A 37 70.39 24.10 -6.31
N GLY A 38 70.03 25.34 -6.00
CA GLY A 38 70.10 26.45 -6.94
C GLY A 38 71.54 26.94 -7.13
N LYS A 39 71.78 27.56 -8.30
CA LYS A 39 72.78 28.61 -8.48
C LYS A 39 72.48 29.41 -9.76
N SER A 40 72.49 30.72 -9.57
CA SER A 40 72.36 31.80 -10.54
C SER A 40 73.66 31.99 -11.36
N THR A 41 73.56 32.38 -12.64
CA THR A 41 73.98 33.69 -13.22
C THR A 41 74.19 33.63 -14.74
N ALA A 42 73.64 34.66 -15.43
CA ALA A 42 74.08 35.37 -16.65
C ALA A 42 74.58 34.56 -17.89
N GLY A 43 74.24 34.84 -19.15
CA GLY A 43 73.46 35.89 -19.81
C GLY A 43 73.87 35.83 -21.30
N ALA A 44 72.90 35.86 -22.24
CA ALA A 44 73.09 36.25 -23.64
C ALA A 44 71.73 36.31 -24.33
N GLU A 45 71.45 37.45 -24.96
CA GLU A 45 70.24 37.76 -25.72
C GLU A 45 70.20 36.99 -27.05
N ALA A 46 69.02 36.47 -27.42
CA ALA A 46 68.51 36.53 -28.80
C ALA A 46 67.06 36.01 -28.92
N ALA A 47 66.27 36.81 -29.64
CA ALA A 47 65.13 36.45 -30.47
C ALA A 47 63.78 36.09 -29.81
N VAL A 48 62.82 36.95 -30.13
CA VAL A 48 61.37 36.85 -29.97
C VAL A 48 60.82 35.52 -30.51
N GLY A 49 60.07 34.81 -29.67
CA GLY A 49 59.18 33.72 -30.04
C GLY A 49 58.15 33.51 -28.93
N SER A 50 56.91 33.95 -29.13
CA SER A 50 55.85 33.85 -28.13
C SER A 50 55.55 32.38 -27.80
N SER A 51 55.77 31.99 -26.54
CA SER A 51 55.38 30.67 -26.03
C SER A 51 53.89 30.64 -25.68
N THR A 52 53.03 30.39 -26.66
CA THR A 52 51.56 30.30 -26.48
C THR A 52 51.07 28.85 -26.36
N THR A 53 51.79 27.98 -25.65
CA THR A 53 51.44 26.55 -25.57
C THR A 53 51.13 26.03 -24.16
N ARG A 54 51.28 26.83 -23.10
CA ARG A 54 50.84 26.46 -21.74
C ARG A 54 49.48 27.04 -21.30
N SER A 55 48.96 28.08 -21.97
CA SER A 55 47.67 28.72 -21.59
C SER A 55 46.45 27.89 -21.99
N SER A 56 46.49 27.25 -23.17
CA SER A 56 45.32 26.58 -23.77
C SER A 56 44.83 25.37 -22.97
N THR A 57 45.71 24.66 -22.26
CA THR A 57 45.33 23.48 -21.46
C THR A 57 44.68 23.85 -20.14
N LEU A 58 45.14 24.93 -19.49
CA LEU A 58 44.53 25.44 -18.26
C LEU A 58 43.17 26.10 -18.56
N GLU A 59 43.09 26.91 -19.62
CA GLU A 59 41.84 27.54 -20.07
C GLU A 59 40.77 26.51 -20.46
N THR A 60 41.15 25.43 -21.16
CA THR A 60 40.22 24.34 -21.50
C THR A 60 39.74 23.59 -20.26
N PHE A 61 40.60 23.39 -19.25
CA PHE A 61 40.22 22.74 -18.00
C PHE A 61 39.27 23.60 -17.16
N VAL A 62 39.59 24.88 -16.99
CA VAL A 62 38.78 25.86 -16.26
C VAL A 62 37.41 26.03 -16.92
N THR A 63 37.38 26.13 -18.25
CA THR A 63 36.12 26.25 -19.01
C THR A 63 35.24 25.01 -18.85
N ARG A 64 35.82 23.80 -18.88
CA ARG A 64 35.07 22.55 -18.63
C ARG A 64 34.47 22.50 -17.22
N GLU A 65 35.20 22.96 -16.21
CA GLU A 65 34.71 23.01 -14.82
C GLU A 65 33.56 24.03 -14.67
N GLN A 66 33.69 25.21 -15.30
CA GLN A 66 32.65 26.23 -15.33
C GLN A 66 31.40 25.77 -16.08
N THR A 67 31.57 25.08 -17.21
CA THR A 67 30.46 24.46 -17.95
C THR A 67 29.75 23.41 -17.12
N LEU A 68 30.49 22.51 -16.45
CA LEU A 68 29.87 21.53 -15.55
C LEU A 68 29.10 22.20 -14.40
N LYS A 69 29.65 23.28 -13.83
CA LYS A 69 28.95 24.08 -12.81
C LYS A 69 27.63 24.67 -13.36
N ALA A 70 27.63 25.18 -14.58
CA ALA A 70 26.41 25.68 -15.23
C ALA A 70 25.38 24.55 -15.44
N GLU A 71 25.81 23.35 -15.83
CA GLU A 71 24.93 22.19 -16.00
C GLU A 71 24.36 21.67 -14.68
N ILE A 72 25.13 21.73 -13.59
CA ILE A 72 24.64 21.45 -12.23
C ILE A 72 23.56 22.45 -11.85
N LEU A 73 23.81 23.75 -12.00
CA LEU A 73 22.83 24.80 -11.68
C LEU A 73 21.56 24.65 -12.51
N TRP A 74 21.68 24.33 -13.80
CA TRP A 74 20.54 24.06 -14.66
C TRP A 74 19.74 22.84 -14.16
N SER A 75 20.43 21.75 -13.82
CA SER A 75 19.81 20.53 -13.30
C SER A 75 19.08 20.78 -11.97
N LEU A 76 19.67 21.58 -11.07
CA LEU A 76 19.01 22.02 -9.83
C LEU A 76 17.74 22.82 -10.14
N LYS A 77 17.80 23.77 -11.09
CA LYS A 77 16.65 24.57 -11.51
C LYS A 77 15.52 23.73 -12.11
N VAL A 78 15.87 22.75 -12.95
CA VAL A 78 14.89 21.80 -13.55
C VAL A 78 14.11 21.10 -12.45
N ILE A 79 14.80 20.63 -11.41
CA ILE A 79 14.17 19.94 -10.29
C ILE A 79 13.36 20.90 -9.38
N ASP A 80 13.94 22.05 -9.01
CA ASP A 80 13.31 23.05 -8.15
C ASP A 80 12.01 23.61 -8.75
N SER A 81 11.97 23.75 -10.08
CA SER A 81 10.80 24.27 -10.81
C SER A 81 9.89 23.17 -11.37
N HIS A 82 10.09 21.91 -10.96
CA HIS A 82 9.30 20.76 -11.40
C HIS A 82 9.20 20.60 -12.92
N TYR A 83 10.28 20.93 -13.65
CA TYR A 83 10.33 20.74 -15.08
C TYR A 83 10.59 19.27 -15.42
N SER A 84 9.86 18.74 -16.40
CA SER A 84 10.17 17.41 -16.95
C SER A 84 11.59 17.40 -17.52
N TYR A 85 12.32 16.29 -17.44
CA TYR A 85 13.65 16.21 -18.07
C TYR A 85 13.60 16.45 -19.59
N ARG A 86 12.46 16.15 -20.23
CA ARG A 86 12.23 16.44 -21.66
C ARG A 86 12.30 17.94 -21.98
N SER A 87 11.98 18.81 -21.03
CA SER A 87 12.15 20.27 -21.19
C SER A 87 13.61 20.68 -21.40
N CYS A 88 14.58 19.80 -21.11
CA CYS A 88 15.99 20.07 -21.36
C CYS A 88 16.41 19.77 -22.82
N ALA A 89 15.54 19.17 -23.64
CA ALA A 89 15.87 18.82 -25.01
C ALA A 89 16.07 20.07 -25.88
N GLY A 90 17.21 20.15 -26.56
CA GLY A 90 17.56 21.27 -27.44
C GLY A 90 18.13 22.51 -26.72
N ASN A 91 18.28 22.47 -25.39
CA ASN A 91 18.84 23.58 -24.63
C ASN A 91 20.31 23.87 -24.95
N ASP A 92 21.05 22.86 -25.39
CA ASP A 92 22.42 23.00 -25.90
C ASP A 92 22.46 23.99 -27.07
N LYS A 93 21.62 23.78 -28.08
CA LYS A 93 21.53 24.69 -29.24
C LYS A 93 20.88 26.03 -28.88
N LEU A 94 19.84 26.00 -28.05
CA LEU A 94 19.14 27.22 -27.63
C LEU A 94 20.07 28.18 -26.88
N PHE A 95 20.88 27.68 -25.94
CA PHE A 95 21.81 28.53 -25.20
C PHE A 95 22.95 29.05 -26.07
N GLN A 96 23.39 28.28 -27.07
CA GLN A 96 24.35 28.77 -28.08
C GLN A 96 23.81 29.97 -28.86
N GLU A 97 22.53 29.94 -29.24
CA GLU A 97 21.87 31.04 -29.94
C GLU A 97 21.57 32.23 -29.02
N MET A 98 21.15 31.99 -27.78
CA MET A 98 20.86 33.05 -26.80
C MET A 98 22.12 33.78 -26.33
N PHE A 99 23.26 33.08 -26.25
CA PHE A 99 24.52 33.59 -25.71
C PHE A 99 25.71 33.25 -26.64
N PRO A 100 25.76 33.83 -27.85
CA PRO A 100 26.74 33.46 -28.88
C PRO A 100 28.20 33.79 -28.52
N ASP A 101 28.40 34.70 -27.57
CA ASP A 101 29.68 35.13 -27.02
C ASP A 101 30.17 34.25 -25.84
N SER A 102 29.28 33.46 -25.24
CA SER A 102 29.61 32.64 -24.06
C SER A 102 30.24 31.30 -24.44
N GLN A 103 31.48 31.08 -24.00
CA GLN A 103 32.16 29.79 -24.16
C GLN A 103 31.47 28.68 -23.34
N ILE A 104 30.90 29.02 -22.19
CA ILE A 104 30.10 28.11 -21.37
C ILE A 104 28.87 27.63 -22.15
N ALA A 105 28.16 28.54 -22.83
CA ALA A 105 26.99 28.19 -23.63
C ALA A 105 27.35 27.32 -24.83
N LYS A 106 28.50 27.57 -25.47
CA LYS A 106 29.04 26.73 -26.56
C LYS A 106 29.31 25.29 -26.13
N GLU A 107 29.83 25.09 -24.92
CA GLU A 107 30.17 23.77 -24.40
C GLU A 107 29.04 23.10 -23.59
N PHE A 108 27.94 23.82 -23.33
CA PHE A 108 26.81 23.31 -22.57
C PHE A 108 26.11 22.18 -23.32
N THR A 109 25.98 21.02 -22.68
CA THR A 109 25.43 19.80 -23.32
C THR A 109 24.37 19.11 -22.46
N CYS A 110 23.83 19.81 -21.45
CA CYS A 110 22.85 19.25 -20.51
C CYS A 110 21.43 19.13 -21.09
N GLY A 111 21.28 18.19 -22.04
CA GLY A 111 19.98 17.73 -22.52
C GLY A 111 19.29 16.74 -21.55
N GLU A 112 18.10 16.25 -21.92
CA GLU A 112 17.24 15.35 -21.12
C GLU A 112 18.03 14.24 -20.39
N LYS A 113 18.77 13.43 -21.15
CA LYS A 113 19.52 12.29 -20.59
C LYS A 113 20.63 12.73 -19.65
N LYS A 114 21.31 13.84 -19.96
CA LYS A 114 22.40 14.38 -19.14
C LYS A 114 21.89 14.97 -17.85
N CYS A 115 20.80 15.73 -17.90
CA CYS A 115 20.09 16.23 -16.73
C CYS A 115 19.68 15.05 -15.82
N ALA A 116 19.03 14.04 -16.39
CA ALA A 116 18.60 12.86 -15.64
C ALA A 116 19.78 12.13 -14.96
N TYR A 117 20.87 11.82 -15.68
CA TYR A 117 21.98 11.13 -15.03
C TYR A 117 22.77 12.02 -14.05
N LEU A 118 22.85 13.33 -14.29
CA LEU A 118 23.48 14.27 -13.35
C LEU A 118 22.72 14.27 -12.02
N VAL A 119 21.38 14.32 -12.06
CA VAL A 119 20.53 14.24 -10.87
C VAL A 119 20.66 12.87 -10.19
N ASP A 120 20.39 11.78 -10.92
CA ASP A 120 20.23 10.43 -10.36
C ASP A 120 21.54 9.76 -9.93
N PHE A 121 22.66 10.19 -10.52
CA PHE A 121 23.98 9.57 -10.27
C PHE A 121 25.02 10.56 -9.77
N GLY A 122 24.85 11.86 -9.93
CA GLY A 122 25.79 12.90 -9.48
C GLY A 122 25.32 13.58 -8.20
N LEU A 123 24.24 14.35 -8.30
CA LEU A 123 23.75 15.25 -7.25
C LEU A 123 23.12 14.49 -6.08
N ALA A 124 22.13 13.64 -6.34
CA ALA A 124 21.38 12.96 -5.29
C ALA A 124 22.26 12.07 -4.37
N PRO A 125 23.19 11.24 -4.89
CA PRO A 125 24.08 10.48 -4.03
C PRO A 125 24.98 11.34 -3.15
N HIS A 126 25.45 12.49 -3.67
CA HIS A 126 26.27 13.41 -2.91
C HIS A 126 25.49 14.06 -1.76
N PHE A 127 24.28 14.58 -2.04
CA PHE A 127 23.43 15.18 -1.01
C PHE A 127 22.98 14.17 0.05
N LYS A 128 22.68 12.92 -0.34
CA LYS A 128 22.39 11.85 0.62
C LYS A 128 23.59 11.56 1.51
N GLN A 129 24.80 11.48 0.95
CA GLN A 129 25.99 11.24 1.75
C GLN A 129 26.29 12.39 2.73
N MET A 130 26.09 13.65 2.30
CA MET A 130 26.21 14.80 3.20
C MET A 130 25.23 14.71 4.38
N LEU A 131 23.98 14.29 4.15
CA LEU A 131 23.01 14.08 5.22
C LEU A 131 23.43 12.95 6.16
N ILE A 132 23.92 11.82 5.63
CA ILE A 132 24.41 10.72 6.45
C ILE A 132 25.59 11.17 7.34
N ASP A 133 26.52 11.93 6.76
CA ASP A 133 27.70 12.38 7.50
C ASP A 133 27.32 13.38 8.61
N SER A 134 26.35 14.27 8.39
CA SER A 134 25.86 15.13 9.47
C SER A 134 25.16 14.34 10.59
N MET A 135 24.42 13.27 10.26
CA MET A 135 23.80 12.42 11.29
C MET A 135 24.83 11.63 12.12
N LYS A 136 26.04 11.38 11.59
CA LYS A 136 27.12 10.76 12.37
C LYS A 136 27.68 11.69 13.43
N GLU A 137 27.67 13.00 13.19
CA GLU A 137 28.16 14.02 14.13
C GLU A 137 27.15 14.32 15.24
N GLU A 138 25.85 14.21 14.95
CA GLU A 138 24.80 14.46 15.93
C GLU A 138 24.77 13.39 17.04
N GLU A 139 24.53 13.81 18.28
CA GLU A 139 24.44 12.89 19.43
C GLU A 139 23.16 12.05 19.36
N ASN A 140 22.05 12.70 19.01
CA ASN A 140 20.73 12.08 18.93
C ASN A 140 19.92 12.64 17.75
N TYR A 141 19.04 11.82 17.18
CA TYR A 141 18.06 12.23 16.18
C TYR A 141 16.78 11.39 16.25
N ILE A 142 15.74 11.79 15.53
CA ILE A 142 14.46 11.07 15.44
C ILE A 142 14.27 10.57 14.01
N ILE A 143 13.69 9.37 13.89
CA ILE A 143 13.26 8.81 12.61
C ILE A 143 11.75 8.92 12.51
N MET A 144 11.28 9.38 11.37
CA MET A 144 9.87 9.45 11.03
C MET A 144 9.67 8.61 9.77
N PHE A 145 8.67 7.74 9.79
CA PHE A 145 8.30 6.98 8.61
C PHE A 145 6.78 6.85 8.51
N ASP A 146 6.30 6.74 7.28
CA ASP A 146 4.89 6.50 6.97
C ASP A 146 4.79 5.76 5.64
N GLU A 147 3.76 4.93 5.49
CA GLU A 147 3.50 4.21 4.24
C GLU A 147 2.26 4.71 3.50
N SER A 148 2.40 4.90 2.19
CA SER A 148 1.28 5.22 1.31
C SER A 148 1.34 4.39 0.03
N LEU A 149 0.19 4.17 -0.59
CA LEU A 149 0.17 3.64 -1.95
C LEU A 149 0.62 4.76 -2.91
N ASN A 150 1.68 4.54 -3.67
CA ASN A 150 2.09 5.45 -4.71
C ASN A 150 1.23 5.21 -5.96
N ALA A 151 0.46 6.22 -6.37
CA ALA A 151 -0.47 6.13 -7.50
C ALA A 151 0.23 5.94 -8.86
N VAL A 152 1.49 6.36 -8.97
CA VAL A 152 2.28 6.26 -10.20
C VAL A 152 2.90 4.89 -10.37
N THR A 153 3.63 4.45 -9.36
CA THR A 153 4.38 3.20 -9.42
C THR A 153 3.49 1.99 -9.10
N ASN A 154 2.26 2.25 -8.63
CA ASN A 154 1.30 1.24 -8.15
C ASN A 154 1.94 0.27 -7.13
N SER A 155 2.83 0.81 -6.31
CA SER A 155 3.61 0.10 -5.29
C SER A 155 3.43 0.81 -3.95
N LYS A 156 3.45 0.06 -2.85
CA LYS A 156 3.39 0.66 -1.51
C LYS A 156 4.75 1.29 -1.24
N GLN A 157 4.77 2.55 -0.85
CA GLN A 157 5.98 3.32 -0.61
C GLN A 157 6.04 3.67 0.87
N MET A 158 7.16 3.35 1.53
CA MET A 158 7.51 3.83 2.86
C MET A 158 8.49 4.99 2.71
N ASP A 159 8.10 6.17 3.16
CA ASP A 159 9.02 7.29 3.29
C ASP A 159 9.71 7.25 4.63
N ILE A 160 11.00 7.56 4.64
CA ILE A 160 11.80 7.69 5.86
C ILE A 160 12.42 9.09 5.85
N HIS A 161 12.22 9.80 6.94
CA HIS A 161 12.80 11.11 7.21
C HIS A 161 13.62 11.05 8.51
N VAL A 162 14.69 11.84 8.56
CA VAL A 162 15.44 12.07 9.81
C VAL A 162 15.15 13.49 10.30
N ARG A 163 14.94 13.64 11.60
CA ARG A 163 14.80 14.93 12.27
C ARG A 163 15.91 15.10 13.29
N ALA A 164 16.72 16.14 13.12
CA ALA A 164 17.88 16.42 13.97
C ALA A 164 18.10 17.93 14.14
N TRP A 165 19.01 18.30 15.03
CA TRP A 165 19.48 19.69 15.13
C TRP A 165 20.44 19.98 13.97
N ASN A 166 20.17 21.02 13.19
CA ASN A 166 21.08 21.49 12.16
C ASN A 166 21.95 22.61 12.73
N ARG A 167 23.25 22.35 12.91
CA ARG A 167 24.22 23.32 13.46
C ARG A 167 24.52 24.50 12.53
N CYS A 168 24.33 24.33 11.22
CA CYS A 168 24.55 25.41 10.25
C CYS A 168 23.41 26.43 10.30
N SER A 169 22.16 25.98 10.45
CA SER A 169 20.98 26.85 10.51
C SER A 169 20.49 27.11 11.93
N ASN A 170 21.12 26.50 12.95
CA ASN A 170 20.76 26.60 14.37
C ASN A 170 19.27 26.35 14.65
N GLN A 171 18.70 25.34 13.99
CA GLN A 171 17.30 24.98 14.14
C GLN A 171 17.10 23.47 13.99
N VAL A 172 15.99 22.96 14.51
CA VAL A 172 15.55 21.57 14.23
C VAL A 172 15.10 21.48 12.79
N GLU A 173 15.63 20.51 12.06
CA GLU A 173 15.30 20.28 10.67
C GLU A 173 14.85 18.84 10.44
N SER A 174 13.82 18.67 9.61
CA SER A 174 13.33 17.38 9.15
C SER A 174 13.75 17.19 7.69
N ARG A 175 14.58 16.18 7.42
CA ARG A 175 15.18 15.93 6.11
C ARG A 175 14.75 14.59 5.54
N TYR A 176 14.47 14.56 4.25
CA TYR A 176 14.17 13.33 3.53
C TYR A 176 15.39 12.41 3.49
N TYR A 177 15.24 11.17 3.99
CA TYR A 177 16.33 10.19 4.03
C TYR A 177 16.30 9.22 2.86
N THR A 178 15.14 8.60 2.62
CA THR A 178 14.93 7.66 1.51
C THR A 178 13.44 7.35 1.40
N SER A 179 13.07 6.77 0.27
CA SER A 179 11.82 6.02 0.13
C SER A 179 12.19 4.56 -0.16
N VAL A 180 11.41 3.63 0.37
CA VAL A 180 11.50 2.21 0.08
C VAL A 180 10.19 1.75 -0.53
N PHE A 181 10.26 1.12 -1.70
CA PHE A 181 9.08 0.62 -2.40
C PHE A 181 8.93 -0.88 -2.10
N MET A 182 7.74 -1.25 -1.62
CA MET A 182 7.38 -2.60 -1.20
C MET A 182 6.12 -3.06 -1.92
N GLY A 183 6.08 -4.33 -2.31
CA GLY A 183 4.89 -4.91 -2.98
C GLY A 183 3.74 -5.13 -1.99
N HIS A 184 4.03 -5.84 -0.89
CA HIS A 184 3.08 -6.10 0.19
C HIS A 184 3.50 -5.36 1.46
N GLY A 185 2.51 -5.07 2.32
CA GLY A 185 2.70 -4.33 3.56
C GLY A 185 2.33 -5.13 4.79
N THR A 186 2.79 -6.39 4.89
CA THR A 186 2.68 -7.15 6.14
C THR A 186 3.62 -6.57 7.20
N ALA A 187 3.46 -6.96 8.47
CA ALA A 187 4.35 -6.49 9.54
C ALA A 187 5.82 -6.88 9.30
N ASP A 188 6.07 -8.09 8.82
CA ASP A 188 7.42 -8.58 8.50
C ASP A 188 8.01 -7.85 7.28
N ASP A 189 7.18 -7.57 6.26
CA ASP A 189 7.60 -6.76 5.11
C ASP A 189 8.00 -5.35 5.56
N MET A 190 7.17 -4.69 6.36
CA MET A 190 7.44 -3.33 6.83
C MET A 190 8.71 -3.28 7.68
N LEU A 191 8.93 -4.25 8.58
CA LEU A 191 10.14 -4.31 9.40
C LEU A 191 11.40 -4.52 8.53
N THR A 192 11.33 -5.41 7.55
CA THR A 192 12.44 -5.69 6.62
C THR A 192 12.81 -4.44 5.82
N HIS A 193 11.83 -3.82 5.18
CA HIS A 193 12.03 -2.62 4.36
C HIS A 193 12.42 -1.41 5.20
N PHE A 194 11.93 -1.29 6.44
CA PHE A 194 12.39 -0.27 7.39
C PHE A 194 13.88 -0.45 7.69
N HIS A 195 14.35 -1.67 7.97
CA HIS A 195 15.77 -1.94 8.19
C HIS A 195 16.62 -1.65 6.94
N GLU A 196 16.16 -2.05 5.76
CA GLU A 196 16.80 -1.70 4.49
C GLU A 196 16.88 -0.19 4.28
N GLY A 197 15.78 0.52 4.54
CA GLY A 197 15.67 1.95 4.42
C GLY A 197 16.48 2.74 5.45
N MET A 198 16.87 2.10 6.55
CA MET A 198 17.68 2.69 7.63
C MET A 198 19.19 2.47 7.48
N GLN A 199 19.64 1.78 6.42
CA GLN A 199 21.07 1.56 6.16
C GLN A 199 21.85 2.87 6.15
N GLY A 200 22.96 2.94 6.90
CA GLY A 200 23.81 4.14 7.02
C GLY A 200 23.53 4.99 8.26
N LEU A 201 22.45 4.72 9.00
CA LEU A 201 22.10 5.40 10.25
C LEU A 201 22.43 4.54 11.49
N HIS A 202 22.86 5.19 12.57
CA HIS A 202 23.19 4.53 13.84
C HIS A 202 21.95 4.46 14.76
N LEU A 203 21.30 3.31 14.82
CA LEU A 203 20.05 3.13 15.59
C LEU A 203 20.16 3.50 17.09
N GLN A 204 21.36 3.41 17.68
CA GLN A 204 21.62 3.76 19.09
C GLN A 204 21.45 5.25 19.37
N LYS A 205 21.56 6.11 18.36
CA LYS A 205 21.38 7.57 18.46
C LYS A 205 19.91 7.99 18.31
N ILE A 206 18.99 7.05 18.09
CA ILE A 206 17.58 7.37 17.95
C ILE A 206 17.00 7.69 19.33
N PHE A 207 16.40 8.87 19.47
CA PHE A 207 15.80 9.30 20.73
C PHE A 207 14.65 8.36 21.13
N GLN A 208 14.71 7.81 22.34
CA GLN A 208 13.67 6.93 22.87
C GLN A 208 12.73 7.73 23.78
N THR A 209 11.43 7.61 23.54
CA THR A 209 10.40 8.29 24.34
C THR A 209 9.75 7.34 25.32
N THR A 210 9.10 7.90 26.35
CA THR A 210 8.28 7.12 27.30
C THR A 210 7.20 6.31 26.59
N SER A 211 6.61 6.85 25.50
CA SER A 211 5.63 6.14 24.68
C SER A 211 6.22 4.90 24.00
N PHE A 212 7.44 5.02 23.45
CA PHE A 212 8.16 3.87 22.88
C PHE A 212 8.41 2.81 23.94
N GLU A 213 8.90 3.21 25.11
CA GLU A 213 9.16 2.26 26.20
C GLU A 213 7.85 1.62 26.70
N THR A 214 6.74 2.36 26.74
CA THR A 214 5.41 1.82 27.08
C THR A 214 4.99 0.72 26.10
N VAL A 215 5.12 0.93 24.79
CA VAL A 215 4.79 -0.09 23.77
C VAL A 215 5.73 -1.29 23.90
N LYS A 216 7.03 -1.05 24.05
CA LYS A 216 8.05 -2.09 24.22
C LYS A 216 7.88 -2.92 25.50
N GLN A 217 7.39 -2.33 26.58
CA GLN A 217 7.04 -3.08 27.79
C GLN A 217 5.72 -3.84 27.61
N SER A 218 4.76 -3.27 26.87
CA SER A 218 3.51 -3.97 26.54
C SER A 218 3.74 -5.23 25.70
N THR A 219 4.77 -5.29 24.84
CA THR A 219 5.10 -6.53 24.11
C THR A 219 5.67 -7.63 25.01
N LYS A 220 6.09 -7.30 26.24
CA LYS A 220 6.51 -8.28 27.26
C LYS A 220 5.37 -8.73 28.16
N ASP A 221 4.20 -8.08 28.09
CA ASP A 221 3.01 -8.51 28.83
C ASP A 221 2.55 -9.88 28.29
N PRO A 222 2.55 -10.95 29.10
CA PRO A 222 2.11 -12.27 28.65
C PRO A 222 0.65 -12.28 28.17
N LEU A 223 -0.17 -11.30 28.59
CA LEU A 223 -1.56 -11.14 28.18
C LEU A 223 -1.76 -10.32 26.89
N ILE A 224 -0.70 -9.76 26.28
CA ILE A 224 -0.85 -8.84 25.13
C ILE A 224 -1.63 -9.49 23.97
N GLU A 225 -1.35 -10.75 23.64
CA GLU A 225 -2.06 -11.45 22.58
C GLU A 225 -3.54 -11.68 22.93
N ALA A 226 -3.84 -11.91 24.21
CA ALA A 226 -5.22 -12.05 24.69
C ALA A 226 -5.95 -10.70 24.64
N LYS A 227 -5.30 -9.61 25.06
CA LYS A 227 -5.81 -8.23 24.97
C LYS A 227 -6.12 -7.84 23.53
N VAL A 228 -5.19 -8.07 22.60
CA VAL A 228 -5.38 -7.79 21.16
C VAL A 228 -6.50 -8.66 20.59
N ALA A 229 -6.56 -9.95 20.92
CA ALA A 229 -7.65 -10.82 20.48
C ALA A 229 -9.02 -10.38 21.03
N ALA A 230 -9.07 -9.85 22.26
CA ALA A 230 -10.29 -9.36 22.88
C ALA A 230 -10.77 -8.07 22.22
N PHE A 231 -9.85 -7.15 21.94
CA PHE A 231 -10.13 -5.97 21.12
C PHE A 231 -10.63 -6.37 19.71
N LEU A 232 -9.99 -7.34 19.06
CA LEU A 232 -10.40 -7.83 17.75
C LEU A 232 -11.81 -8.45 17.78
N SER A 233 -12.21 -9.11 18.88
CA SER A 233 -13.58 -9.63 19.05
C SER A 233 -14.61 -8.49 19.01
N ILE A 234 -14.33 -7.37 19.68
CA ILE A 234 -15.21 -6.19 19.66
C ILE A 234 -15.16 -5.48 18.32
N SER A 235 -13.98 -5.33 17.73
CA SER A 235 -13.82 -4.74 16.40
C SER A 235 -14.62 -5.50 15.35
N LYS A 236 -14.67 -6.83 15.40
CA LYS A 236 -15.47 -7.66 14.48
C LYS A 236 -16.98 -7.50 14.67
N GLU A 237 -17.43 -7.07 15.84
CA GLU A 237 -18.84 -6.79 16.13
C GLU A 237 -19.24 -5.38 15.66
N VAL A 238 -18.34 -4.40 15.81
CA VAL A 238 -18.56 -3.00 15.41
C VAL A 238 -18.35 -2.78 13.91
N HIS A 239 -17.38 -3.46 13.28
CA HIS A 239 -17.00 -3.22 11.89
C HIS A 239 -18.14 -3.41 10.86
N PRO A 240 -18.99 -4.45 10.94
CA PRO A 240 -20.13 -4.60 10.02
C PRO A 240 -21.07 -3.41 10.03
N PHE A 241 -21.28 -2.78 11.20
CA PHE A 241 -22.04 -1.54 11.30
C PHE A 241 -21.32 -0.41 10.57
N LEU A 242 -20.02 -0.20 10.81
CA LEU A 242 -19.26 0.87 10.15
C LEU A 242 -19.29 0.75 8.62
N VAL A 243 -19.07 -0.45 8.08
CA VAL A 243 -19.10 -0.70 6.63
C VAL A 243 -20.48 -0.44 6.06
N ARG A 244 -21.54 -0.90 6.73
CA ARG A 244 -22.93 -0.77 6.27
C ARG A 244 -23.37 0.68 6.06
N TYR A 245 -22.84 1.62 6.86
CA TYR A 245 -23.20 3.04 6.78
C TYR A 245 -22.23 3.86 5.92
N GLN A 246 -21.23 3.25 5.29
CA GLN A 246 -20.38 3.86 4.25
C GLN A 246 -21.07 3.85 2.87
N THR A 247 -22.26 4.45 2.80
CA THR A 247 -23.07 4.51 1.57
C THR A 247 -23.73 5.88 1.42
N ASP A 248 -24.06 6.23 0.17
CA ASP A 248 -24.87 7.40 -0.20
C ASP A 248 -26.39 7.13 -0.16
N LYS A 249 -26.79 5.89 0.07
CA LYS A 249 -28.21 5.51 0.23
C LYS A 249 -28.77 6.15 1.51
N PRO A 250 -30.05 6.57 1.55
CA PRO A 250 -30.67 7.02 2.79
C PRO A 250 -30.80 5.87 3.79
N MET A 251 -30.00 5.88 4.87
CA MET A 251 -29.98 4.77 5.84
C MET A 251 -30.65 5.09 7.18
N ILE A 252 -31.15 6.31 7.35
CA ILE A 252 -31.78 6.78 8.60
C ILE A 252 -32.91 5.86 9.11
N PRO A 253 -33.81 5.31 8.28
CA PRO A 253 -34.86 4.40 8.75
C PRO A 253 -34.33 3.14 9.47
N PHE A 254 -33.10 2.71 9.16
CA PHE A 254 -32.49 1.49 9.71
C PHE A 254 -31.55 1.77 10.88
N LEU A 255 -31.05 3.00 10.98
CA LEU A 255 -29.98 3.42 11.90
C LEU A 255 -30.23 3.07 13.36
N ALA A 256 -31.40 3.42 13.90
CA ALA A 256 -31.71 3.18 15.31
C ALA A 256 -31.80 1.68 15.65
N THR A 257 -32.33 0.87 14.73
CA THR A 257 -32.45 -0.59 14.92
C THR A 257 -31.07 -1.23 14.89
N ASP A 258 -30.24 -0.88 13.90
CA ASP A 258 -28.89 -1.43 13.76
C ASP A 258 -27.97 -1.04 14.92
N LEU A 259 -28.05 0.22 15.38
CA LEU A 259 -27.35 0.68 16.57
C LEU A 259 -27.81 -0.04 17.84
N HIS A 260 -29.13 -0.29 17.96
CA HIS A 260 -29.67 -1.04 19.10
C HIS A 260 -29.13 -2.47 19.11
N GLU A 261 -29.10 -3.15 17.97
CA GLU A 261 -28.53 -4.49 17.85
C GLU A 261 -27.05 -4.54 18.23
N LEU A 262 -26.24 -3.58 17.75
CA LEU A 262 -24.83 -3.45 18.13
C LEU A 262 -24.66 -3.24 19.64
N LEU A 263 -25.35 -2.26 20.22
CA LEU A 263 -25.28 -1.97 21.65
C LEU A 263 -25.75 -3.17 22.48
N LYS A 264 -26.83 -3.85 22.05
CA LYS A 264 -27.36 -5.05 22.69
C LYS A 264 -26.32 -6.16 22.75
N GLY A 265 -25.62 -6.43 21.64
CA GLY A 265 -24.57 -7.44 21.57
C GLY A 265 -23.43 -7.16 22.55
N LEU A 266 -22.92 -5.92 22.54
CA LEU A 266 -21.84 -5.49 23.43
C LEU A 266 -22.23 -5.54 24.91
N THR A 267 -23.45 -5.11 25.23
CA THR A 267 -23.92 -5.02 26.62
C THR A 267 -24.20 -6.42 27.20
N LYS A 268 -24.73 -7.36 26.41
CA LYS A 268 -25.02 -8.73 26.89
C LYS A 268 -23.78 -9.52 27.32
N ARG A 269 -22.57 -9.09 26.93
CA ARG A 269 -21.31 -9.75 27.30
C ARG A 269 -20.98 -9.70 28.79
N PHE A 270 -21.52 -8.76 29.56
CA PHE A 270 -21.22 -8.62 30.99
C PHE A 270 -22.45 -8.39 31.89
N LEU A 271 -23.66 -8.39 31.33
CA LEU A 271 -24.90 -8.30 32.11
C LEU A 271 -25.46 -9.67 32.48
N LYS A 272 -26.09 -9.74 33.66
CA LYS A 272 -26.87 -10.90 34.10
C LYS A 272 -27.98 -11.21 33.09
N LYS A 273 -28.24 -12.50 32.90
CA LYS A 273 -29.29 -12.99 31.97
C LYS A 273 -30.68 -12.44 32.30
N GLU A 274 -30.96 -12.19 33.58
CA GLU A 274 -32.21 -11.62 34.09
C GLU A 274 -32.51 -10.23 33.48
N VAL A 275 -31.46 -9.43 33.23
CA VAL A 275 -31.58 -8.06 32.72
C VAL A 275 -31.68 -8.03 31.18
N HIS A 276 -31.47 -9.16 30.50
CA HIS A 276 -31.46 -9.19 29.03
C HIS A 276 -32.81 -8.81 28.41
N SER A 277 -33.91 -9.01 29.14
CA SER A 277 -35.25 -8.58 28.74
C SER A 277 -35.36 -7.06 28.58
N ASP A 278 -34.70 -6.30 29.45
CA ASP A 278 -34.64 -4.84 29.40
C ASP A 278 -33.72 -4.34 28.28
N VAL A 279 -32.57 -4.98 28.08
CA VAL A 279 -31.63 -4.67 26.98
C VAL A 279 -32.31 -4.87 25.61
N ASN A 280 -33.24 -5.83 25.50
CA ASN A 280 -34.01 -6.05 24.26
C ASN A 280 -34.97 -4.89 23.93
N GLN A 281 -35.19 -3.93 24.84
CA GLN A 281 -36.01 -2.75 24.60
C GLN A 281 -35.13 -1.51 24.45
N ILE A 282 -35.16 -0.88 23.27
CA ILE A 282 -34.30 0.28 22.95
C ILE A 282 -34.36 1.41 23.99
N LEU A 283 -35.55 1.75 24.49
CA LEU A 283 -35.72 2.82 25.47
C LEU A 283 -35.19 2.47 26.85
N LYS A 284 -35.30 1.20 27.25
CA LYS A 284 -34.74 0.73 28.53
C LYS A 284 -33.22 0.67 28.44
N LEU A 285 -32.67 0.18 27.34
CA LEU A 285 -31.22 0.15 27.12
C LEU A 285 -30.59 1.54 27.18
N ILE A 286 -31.20 2.54 26.52
CA ILE A 286 -30.68 3.92 26.50
C ILE A 286 -30.70 4.55 27.91
N LYS A 287 -31.70 4.20 28.72
CA LYS A 287 -31.89 4.76 30.07
C LYS A 287 -31.20 3.95 31.18
N MET A 288 -30.67 2.77 30.85
CA MET A 288 -30.05 1.88 31.81
C MET A 288 -28.71 2.46 32.28
N ASP A 289 -28.47 2.41 33.59
CA ASP A 289 -27.14 2.69 34.12
C ASP A 289 -26.23 1.47 33.90
N VAL A 290 -25.43 1.53 32.85
CA VAL A 290 -24.46 0.51 32.48
C VAL A 290 -23.34 0.35 33.53
N LYS A 291 -23.24 1.24 34.53
CA LYS A 291 -22.28 1.12 35.62
C LYS A 291 -22.83 0.40 36.85
N ASP A 292 -24.15 0.20 36.93
CA ASP A 292 -24.75 -0.43 38.09
C ASP A 292 -24.29 -1.88 38.23
N SER A 293 -23.43 -2.11 39.22
CA SER A 293 -22.84 -3.43 39.48
C SER A 293 -23.86 -4.47 39.91
N SER A 294 -25.07 -4.08 40.34
CA SER A 294 -26.15 -5.00 40.66
C SER A 294 -26.61 -5.80 39.43
N THR A 295 -26.50 -5.21 38.23
CA THR A 295 -26.94 -5.79 36.95
C THR A 295 -25.86 -6.65 36.27
N HIS A 296 -24.62 -6.58 36.76
CA HIS A 296 -23.45 -7.22 36.14
C HIS A 296 -23.33 -8.69 36.52
N CYS A 297 -22.88 -9.53 35.58
CA CYS A 297 -22.47 -10.89 35.92
C CYS A 297 -21.18 -10.87 36.78
N PRO A 298 -20.88 -11.97 37.50
CA PRO A 298 -19.59 -12.16 38.14
C PRO A 298 -18.44 -11.99 37.13
N VAL A 299 -17.29 -11.48 37.59
CA VAL A 299 -16.13 -11.20 36.71
C VAL A 299 -15.69 -12.43 35.92
N GLY A 300 -15.77 -13.63 36.52
CA GLY A 300 -15.45 -14.90 35.87
C GLY A 300 -16.33 -15.24 34.65
N ASP A 301 -17.56 -14.74 34.65
CA ASP A 301 -18.60 -15.04 33.65
C ASP A 301 -18.67 -13.99 32.53
N VAL A 302 -17.77 -12.99 32.54
CA VAL A 302 -17.71 -11.97 31.48
C VAL A 302 -17.29 -12.63 30.17
N ASP A 303 -18.08 -12.40 29.12
CA ASP A 303 -17.80 -12.90 27.78
C ASP A 303 -16.73 -12.05 27.06
N ILE A 304 -15.48 -12.48 27.26
CA ILE A 304 -14.31 -11.93 26.56
C ILE A 304 -14.13 -12.47 25.14
N GLY A 305 -15.00 -13.37 24.69
CA GLY A 305 -14.91 -14.06 23.41
C GLY A 305 -14.06 -15.34 23.43
N PHE A 306 -14.28 -16.20 22.44
CA PHE A 306 -13.69 -17.54 22.39
C PHE A 306 -12.15 -17.56 22.30
N THR A 307 -11.57 -16.76 21.40
CA THR A 307 -10.11 -16.75 21.18
C THR A 307 -9.34 -16.19 22.38
N PRO A 308 -9.73 -15.04 22.96
CA PRO A 308 -9.14 -14.54 24.19
C PRO A 308 -9.25 -15.52 25.35
N GLN A 309 -10.42 -16.14 25.56
CA GLN A 309 -10.62 -17.13 26.62
C GLN A 309 -9.67 -18.32 26.48
N ARG A 310 -9.48 -18.83 25.25
CA ARG A 310 -8.50 -19.91 24.99
C ARG A 310 -7.07 -19.48 25.30
N LYS A 311 -6.66 -18.27 24.88
CA LYS A 311 -5.30 -17.75 25.15
C LYS A 311 -5.06 -17.58 26.65
N VAL A 312 -5.99 -16.97 27.40
CA VAL A 312 -5.88 -16.81 28.85
C VAL A 312 -5.81 -18.17 29.55
N LYS A 313 -6.69 -19.12 29.21
CA LYS A 313 -6.66 -20.48 29.79
C LYS A 313 -5.33 -21.19 29.53
N ALA A 314 -4.77 -21.07 28.33
CA ALA A 314 -3.47 -21.65 27.98
C ALA A 314 -2.32 -21.02 28.78
N LEU A 315 -2.37 -19.70 29.03
CA LEU A 315 -1.38 -19.01 29.86
C LEU A 315 -1.46 -19.43 31.33
N VAL A 316 -2.68 -19.64 31.85
CA VAL A 316 -2.89 -20.17 33.21
C VAL A 316 -2.37 -21.61 33.32
N SER A 317 -2.70 -22.48 32.35
CA SER A 317 -2.27 -23.89 32.37
C SER A 317 -0.76 -24.07 32.23
N THR A 318 -0.09 -23.11 31.59
CA THR A 318 1.38 -23.08 31.45
C THR A 318 2.07 -22.32 32.59
N ASN A 319 1.33 -21.93 33.64
CA ASN A 319 1.82 -21.14 34.78
C ASN A 319 2.52 -19.82 34.38
N LYS A 320 2.24 -19.29 33.18
CA LYS A 320 2.77 -17.98 32.73
C LYS A 320 2.04 -16.81 33.40
N ILE A 321 0.80 -17.04 33.83
CA ILE A 321 0.00 -16.10 34.62
C ILE A 321 -0.74 -16.84 35.73
N SER A 322 -1.04 -16.13 36.82
CA SER A 322 -1.86 -16.64 37.92
C SER A 322 -3.37 -16.56 37.61
N ALA A 323 -4.18 -17.34 38.34
CA ALA A 323 -5.64 -17.22 38.27
C ALA A 323 -6.14 -15.81 38.65
N ARG A 324 -5.44 -15.13 39.56
CA ARG A 324 -5.72 -13.74 39.93
C ARG A 324 -5.55 -12.79 38.74
N GLN A 325 -4.45 -12.90 38.00
CA GLN A 325 -4.20 -12.08 36.81
C GLN A 325 -5.22 -12.35 35.70
N ALA A 326 -5.70 -13.59 35.56
CA ALA A 326 -6.78 -13.91 34.63
C ALA A 326 -8.10 -13.22 34.99
N LEU A 327 -8.47 -13.20 36.28
CA LEU A 327 -9.65 -12.48 36.76
C LEU A 327 -9.49 -10.95 36.63
N GLU A 328 -8.30 -10.43 36.90
CA GLU A 328 -7.98 -9.01 36.73
C GLU A 328 -8.15 -8.58 35.27
N PHE A 329 -7.65 -9.38 34.31
CA PHE A 329 -7.88 -9.15 32.89
C PHE A 329 -9.37 -9.13 32.51
N GLN A 330 -10.18 -10.05 33.04
CA GLN A 330 -11.63 -10.03 32.79
C GLN A 330 -12.30 -8.79 33.38
N SER A 331 -11.85 -8.32 34.54
CA SER A 331 -12.31 -7.08 35.16
C SER A 331 -11.96 -5.86 34.31
N GLU A 332 -10.71 -5.76 33.84
CA GLU A 332 -10.25 -4.69 32.93
C GLU A 332 -11.05 -4.70 31.62
N TYR A 333 -11.28 -5.89 31.04
CA TYR A 333 -12.06 -6.02 29.81
C TYR A 333 -13.51 -5.57 29.99
N LYS A 334 -14.14 -5.92 31.13
CA LYS A 334 -15.48 -5.42 31.47
C LYS A 334 -15.49 -3.89 31.56
N GLN A 335 -14.51 -3.26 32.21
CA GLN A 335 -14.41 -1.80 32.28
C GLN A 335 -14.21 -1.17 30.90
N PHE A 336 -13.40 -1.81 30.05
CA PHE A 336 -13.20 -1.41 28.65
C PHE A 336 -14.52 -1.44 27.85
N LEU A 337 -15.30 -2.52 27.95
CA LEU A 337 -16.61 -2.63 27.32
C LEU A 337 -17.58 -1.54 27.79
N MET A 338 -17.64 -1.31 29.11
CA MET A 338 -18.47 -0.25 29.67
C MET A 338 -18.11 1.13 29.10
N LYS A 339 -16.80 1.44 28.98
CA LYS A 339 -16.33 2.70 28.39
C LYS A 339 -16.76 2.83 26.92
N ILE A 340 -16.65 1.76 26.13
CA ILE A 340 -17.12 1.76 24.72
C ILE A 340 -18.61 2.05 24.67
N ILE A 341 -19.44 1.32 25.43
CA ILE A 341 -20.89 1.45 25.39
C ILE A 341 -21.32 2.85 25.82
N LEU A 342 -20.74 3.39 26.89
CA LEU A 342 -21.03 4.76 27.34
C LEU A 342 -20.66 5.78 26.26
N LYS A 343 -19.51 5.60 25.58
CA LYS A 343 -19.09 6.52 24.52
C LYS A 343 -19.99 6.43 23.29
N LEU A 344 -20.38 5.21 22.91
CA LEU A 344 -21.32 4.98 21.83
C LEU A 344 -22.68 5.61 22.15
N LEU A 345 -23.21 5.39 23.36
CA LEU A 345 -24.45 6.00 23.79
C LEU A 345 -24.35 7.53 23.75
N GLU A 346 -23.30 8.13 24.32
CA GLU A 346 -23.07 9.59 24.35
C GLU A 346 -23.11 10.24 22.96
N LYS A 347 -22.51 9.60 21.95
CA LYS A 347 -22.39 10.16 20.59
C LYS A 347 -23.45 9.64 19.61
N SER A 348 -24.28 8.69 20.02
CA SER A 348 -25.16 7.98 19.10
C SER A 348 -26.46 8.75 18.81
N PRO A 349 -26.87 8.82 17.53
CA PRO A 349 -28.17 9.36 17.14
C PRO A 349 -29.37 8.62 17.75
N ILE A 350 -29.15 7.41 18.31
CA ILE A 350 -30.19 6.60 18.95
C ILE A 350 -30.87 7.34 20.13
N GLN A 351 -30.20 8.33 20.73
CA GLN A 351 -30.76 9.18 21.77
C GLN A 351 -31.86 10.12 21.26
N TYR A 352 -31.85 10.47 19.97
CA TYR A 352 -32.85 11.35 19.38
C TYR A 352 -34.12 10.58 19.02
N GLN A 353 -35.28 11.09 19.45
CA GLN A 353 -36.57 10.47 19.17
C GLN A 353 -36.86 10.42 17.68
N LEU A 354 -36.49 11.45 16.91
CA LEU A 354 -36.65 11.49 15.46
C LEU A 354 -35.94 10.30 14.77
N ALA A 355 -34.69 10.03 15.13
CA ALA A 355 -33.93 8.90 14.59
C ALA A 355 -34.57 7.55 14.94
N ARG A 356 -35.09 7.40 16.18
CA ARG A 356 -35.83 6.18 16.58
C ARG A 356 -37.16 6.03 15.86
N CYS A 357 -37.84 7.13 15.56
CA CYS A 357 -39.13 7.12 14.90
C CYS A 357 -39.04 6.87 13.39
N ALA A 358 -37.93 7.24 12.75
CA ALA A 358 -37.72 7.05 11.31
C ALA A 358 -37.85 5.60 10.83
N VAL A 359 -37.73 4.62 11.72
CA VAL A 359 -38.00 3.19 11.45
C VAL A 359 -39.42 2.92 10.92
N CYS A 360 -40.36 3.85 11.09
CA CYS A 360 -41.67 3.74 10.46
C CYS A 360 -41.60 3.75 8.92
N LEU A 361 -40.48 4.18 8.34
CA LEU A 361 -40.22 4.15 6.90
C LEU A 361 -39.49 2.86 6.44
N ASP A 362 -39.20 1.92 7.34
CA ASP A 362 -38.65 0.60 6.96
C ASP A 362 -39.78 -0.27 6.32
N PRO A 363 -39.66 -0.66 5.04
CA PRO A 363 -40.66 -1.47 4.34
C PRO A 363 -41.04 -2.75 5.09
N ARG A 364 -40.07 -3.39 5.75
CA ARG A 364 -40.27 -4.65 6.49
C ARG A 364 -41.13 -4.41 7.73
N ARG A 365 -40.97 -3.25 8.37
CA ARG A 365 -41.74 -2.82 9.56
C ARG A 365 -43.13 -2.33 9.16
N MET A 366 -43.26 -1.65 8.02
CA MET A 366 -44.57 -1.28 7.46
C MET A 366 -45.49 -2.49 7.26
N VAL A 367 -44.94 -3.67 6.95
CA VAL A 367 -45.73 -4.90 6.85
C VAL A 367 -45.99 -5.54 8.20
N SER A 368 -44.96 -5.67 9.04
CA SER A 368 -45.04 -6.47 10.26
C SER A 368 -45.60 -5.73 11.47
N GLN A 369 -45.55 -4.40 11.51
CA GLN A 369 -45.80 -3.57 12.70
C GLN A 369 -46.51 -2.24 12.36
N GLN A 370 -47.62 -2.30 11.62
CA GLN A 370 -48.34 -1.10 11.13
C GLN A 370 -48.74 -0.10 12.22
N THR A 371 -49.31 -0.57 13.32
CA THR A 371 -49.74 0.32 14.41
C THR A 371 -48.56 1.07 15.03
N ASP A 372 -47.42 0.40 15.21
CA ASP A 372 -46.21 1.02 15.75
C ASP A 372 -45.62 2.04 14.75
N CYS A 373 -45.65 1.72 13.45
CA CYS A 373 -45.29 2.66 12.38
C CYS A 373 -46.16 3.92 12.42
N GLN A 374 -47.49 3.79 12.57
CA GLN A 374 -48.39 4.95 12.69
C GLN A 374 -48.07 5.82 13.91
N ILE A 375 -47.84 5.20 15.08
CA ILE A 375 -47.49 5.93 16.31
C ILE A 375 -46.17 6.68 16.14
N LYS A 376 -45.15 6.01 15.57
CA LYS A 376 -43.86 6.65 15.32
C LYS A 376 -43.93 7.75 14.29
N PHE A 377 -44.73 7.57 13.24
CA PHE A 377 -44.93 8.57 12.21
C PHE A 377 -45.59 9.84 12.78
N LYS A 378 -46.63 9.71 13.62
CA LYS A 378 -47.22 10.86 14.35
C LYS A 378 -46.18 11.64 15.15
N ARG A 379 -45.28 10.94 15.85
CA ARG A 379 -44.16 11.57 16.57
C ARG A 379 -43.21 12.32 15.64
N ILE A 380 -42.98 11.86 14.41
CA ILE A 380 -42.18 12.62 13.43
C ILE A 380 -42.86 13.94 13.09
N LEU A 381 -44.19 13.93 12.90
CA LEU A 381 -44.95 15.15 12.62
C LEU A 381 -44.86 16.14 13.79
N GLU A 382 -45.00 15.68 15.03
CA GLU A 382 -44.81 16.50 16.24
C GLU A 382 -43.42 17.19 16.24
N HIS A 383 -42.35 16.45 15.89
CA HIS A 383 -41.00 17.01 15.78
C HIS A 383 -40.88 18.04 14.66
N PHE A 384 -41.52 17.80 13.51
CA PHE A 384 -41.48 18.73 12.38
C PHE A 384 -42.29 20.00 12.62
N VAL A 385 -43.42 19.88 13.30
CA VAL A 385 -44.22 21.02 13.79
C VAL A 385 -43.39 21.84 14.78
N ALA A 386 -42.82 21.21 15.81
CA ALA A 386 -42.01 21.90 16.82
C ALA A 386 -40.79 22.61 16.21
N ALA A 387 -40.25 22.08 15.11
CA ALA A 387 -39.14 22.68 14.37
C ALA A 387 -39.57 23.71 13.30
N ASN A 388 -40.86 24.09 13.23
CA ASN A 388 -41.44 24.97 12.22
C ASN A 388 -41.17 24.50 10.77
N ARG A 389 -41.11 23.19 10.55
CA ARG A 389 -40.90 22.55 9.24
C ARG A 389 -42.20 22.01 8.63
N LEU A 390 -43.29 21.95 9.39
CA LEU A 390 -44.62 21.52 8.97
C LEU A 390 -45.66 22.34 9.76
N LYS A 391 -46.83 22.62 9.17
CA LYS A 391 -47.92 23.30 9.86
C LYS A 391 -48.91 22.28 10.45
N ASP A 392 -49.51 22.64 11.58
CA ASP A 392 -50.42 21.78 12.35
C ASP A 392 -51.67 21.38 11.54
N ASP A 393 -52.21 22.31 10.75
CA ASP A 393 -53.41 22.11 9.92
C ASP A 393 -53.20 21.09 8.79
N GLU A 394 -51.96 20.81 8.41
CA GLU A 394 -51.62 19.81 7.39
C GLU A 394 -51.50 18.38 7.97
N CYS A 395 -51.34 18.24 9.29
CA CYS A 395 -50.95 16.97 9.91
C CYS A 395 -52.03 15.88 9.78
N ASP A 396 -53.30 16.21 9.99
CA ASP A 396 -54.39 15.22 9.93
C ASP A 396 -54.56 14.61 8.52
N ALA A 397 -54.37 15.44 7.48
CA ALA A 397 -54.38 14.96 6.11
C ALA A 397 -53.22 13.99 5.85
N ILE A 398 -52.01 14.34 6.28
CA ILE A 398 -50.81 13.52 6.10
C ILE A 398 -50.90 12.21 6.89
N ILE A 399 -51.47 12.22 8.11
CA ILE A 399 -51.72 11.02 8.92
C ILE A 399 -52.67 10.08 8.17
N ARG A 400 -53.72 10.61 7.55
CA ARG A 400 -54.68 9.82 6.75
C ARG A 400 -54.01 9.20 5.52
N GLU A 401 -53.23 9.98 4.79
CA GLU A 401 -52.46 9.49 3.63
C GLU A 401 -51.52 8.35 4.03
N TYR A 402 -50.79 8.49 5.14
CA TYR A 402 -49.90 7.43 5.64
C TYR A 402 -50.68 6.18 6.09
N GLY A 403 -51.84 6.35 6.73
CA GLY A 403 -52.73 5.25 7.08
C GLY A 403 -53.19 4.46 5.86
N ASN A 404 -53.67 5.15 4.83
CA ASN A 404 -54.09 4.55 3.56
C ASN A 404 -52.94 3.82 2.86
N PHE A 405 -51.74 4.42 2.87
CA PHE A 405 -50.54 3.78 2.33
C PHE A 405 -50.22 2.47 3.05
N LEU A 406 -50.29 2.44 4.39
CA LEU A 406 -50.05 1.20 5.15
C LEU A 406 -51.09 0.12 4.82
N GLU A 407 -52.36 0.45 4.66
CA GLU A 407 -53.37 -0.53 4.23
C GLU A 407 -53.06 -1.08 2.82
N ALA A 408 -52.59 -0.24 1.90
CA ALA A 408 -52.12 -0.69 0.58
C ALA A 408 -50.89 -1.62 0.68
N VAL A 409 -49.95 -1.34 1.59
CA VAL A 409 -48.81 -2.23 1.89
C VAL A 409 -49.30 -3.60 2.39
N LYS A 410 -50.33 -3.63 3.24
CA LYS A 410 -50.94 -4.85 3.76
C LYS A 410 -51.55 -5.71 2.66
N ALA A 411 -52.20 -5.06 1.70
CA ALA A 411 -52.83 -5.72 0.56
C ALA A 411 -51.81 -6.36 -0.40
N SER A 412 -50.55 -5.87 -0.41
CA SER A 412 -49.50 -6.39 -1.29
C SER A 412 -48.13 -6.44 -0.60
N PRO A 413 -47.91 -7.41 0.32
CA PRO A 413 -46.78 -7.37 1.26
C PRO A 413 -45.46 -7.94 0.72
N SER A 414 -45.47 -8.72 -0.36
CA SER A 414 -44.29 -9.50 -0.83
C SER A 414 -43.07 -8.61 -1.09
N ALA A 415 -43.22 -7.59 -1.93
CA ALA A 415 -42.14 -6.67 -2.30
C ALA A 415 -41.55 -5.90 -1.10
N TYR A 416 -42.33 -5.67 -0.04
CA TYR A 416 -41.90 -4.95 1.16
C TYR A 416 -41.16 -5.86 2.15
N LYS A 417 -41.57 -7.14 2.25
CA LYS A 417 -40.87 -8.15 3.09
C LYS A 417 -39.50 -8.52 2.52
N GLU A 418 -39.39 -8.56 1.19
CA GLU A 418 -38.15 -8.91 0.47
C GLU A 418 -37.16 -7.74 0.35
N PHE A 419 -37.57 -6.53 0.76
CA PHE A 419 -36.71 -5.35 0.73
C PHE A 419 -35.50 -5.55 1.64
N ASP A 420 -34.31 -5.50 1.04
CA ASP A 420 -33.05 -5.60 1.75
C ASP A 420 -32.24 -4.31 1.54
N PRO A 421 -32.07 -3.46 2.58
CA PRO A 421 -31.30 -2.24 2.46
C PRO A 421 -29.81 -2.48 2.18
N HIS A 422 -29.33 -3.72 2.29
CA HIS A 422 -27.93 -4.09 2.05
C HIS A 422 -27.64 -4.54 0.62
N LYS A 423 -28.67 -4.78 -0.21
CA LYS A 423 -28.45 -5.09 -1.63
C LYS A 423 -28.19 -3.82 -2.42
N ASP A 424 -27.17 -3.82 -3.26
CA ASP A 424 -26.79 -2.65 -4.07
C ASP A 424 -27.94 -2.14 -4.94
N SER A 425 -28.74 -3.04 -5.52
CA SER A 425 -29.90 -2.73 -6.36
C SER A 425 -31.11 -2.17 -5.62
N MET A 426 -31.14 -2.21 -4.28
CA MET A 426 -32.28 -1.78 -3.48
C MET A 426 -31.93 -0.50 -2.71
N ARG A 427 -32.56 0.62 -3.10
CA ARG A 427 -32.51 1.88 -2.37
C ARG A 427 -33.90 2.24 -1.84
N ILE A 428 -33.95 2.72 -0.60
CA ILE A 428 -35.23 2.99 0.07
C ILE A 428 -35.98 4.19 -0.55
N ASP A 429 -35.24 5.22 -0.96
CA ASP A 429 -35.78 6.39 -1.64
C ASP A 429 -36.43 6.01 -2.98
N THR A 430 -35.73 5.27 -3.83
CA THR A 430 -36.28 4.79 -5.11
C THR A 430 -37.47 3.86 -4.89
N PHE A 431 -37.37 2.95 -3.93
CA PHE A 431 -38.44 2.00 -3.62
C PHE A 431 -39.71 2.72 -3.15
N LEU A 432 -39.58 3.63 -2.17
CA LEU A 432 -40.73 4.38 -1.65
C LEU A 432 -41.25 5.39 -2.68
N PHE A 433 -40.39 6.00 -3.51
CA PHE A 433 -40.86 6.87 -4.60
C PHE A 433 -41.79 6.10 -5.55
N ASN A 434 -41.39 4.91 -5.99
CA ASN A 434 -42.19 4.10 -6.90
C ASN A 434 -43.51 3.59 -6.30
N LYS A 435 -43.61 3.51 -4.96
CA LYS A 435 -44.79 2.99 -4.25
C LYS A 435 -45.68 4.08 -3.66
N MET A 436 -45.11 5.22 -3.33
CA MET A 436 -45.74 6.33 -2.62
C MET A 436 -45.61 7.64 -3.41
N GLY A 437 -44.39 8.03 -3.78
CA GLY A 437 -44.12 9.33 -4.42
C GLY A 437 -44.66 9.49 -5.85
N SER A 438 -44.86 8.39 -6.58
CA SER A 438 -45.44 8.37 -7.92
C SER A 438 -46.97 8.37 -7.94
N ASN A 439 -47.61 8.30 -6.76
CA ASN A 439 -49.07 8.35 -6.63
C ASN A 439 -49.50 9.69 -6.04
N ASP A 440 -50.35 10.41 -6.77
CA ASP A 440 -50.87 11.73 -6.39
C ASP A 440 -51.66 11.69 -5.07
N ASP A 441 -52.25 10.55 -4.70
CA ASP A 441 -52.97 10.34 -3.44
C ASP A 441 -52.06 10.54 -2.20
N TYR A 442 -50.75 10.39 -2.35
CA TYR A 442 -49.76 10.50 -1.26
C TYR A 442 -48.81 11.70 -1.44
N PHE A 443 -49.18 12.67 -2.28
CA PHE A 443 -48.31 13.79 -2.62
C PHE A 443 -47.85 14.57 -1.39
N ARG A 444 -48.75 14.86 -0.43
CA ARG A 444 -48.41 15.65 0.76
C ARG A 444 -47.50 14.86 1.70
N LEU A 445 -47.82 13.59 1.94
CA LEU A 445 -46.99 12.66 2.69
C LEU A 445 -45.56 12.61 2.15
N TRP A 446 -45.41 12.40 0.83
CA TRP A 446 -44.12 12.29 0.18
C TRP A 446 -43.32 13.60 0.27
N GLN A 447 -43.89 14.70 -0.23
CA GLN A 447 -43.19 15.97 -0.39
C GLN A 447 -42.95 16.69 0.95
N ARG A 448 -43.93 16.67 1.86
CA ARG A 448 -43.88 17.47 3.10
C ARG A 448 -43.10 16.77 4.20
N VAL A 449 -43.04 15.44 4.21
CA VAL A 449 -42.48 14.65 5.33
C VAL A 449 -41.42 13.65 4.89
N VAL A 450 -41.76 12.68 4.03
CA VAL A 450 -40.86 11.55 3.74
C VAL A 450 -39.55 12.01 3.13
N CYS A 451 -39.58 12.92 2.15
CA CYS A 451 -38.37 13.51 1.57
C CYS A 451 -37.46 14.14 2.64
N LYS A 452 -38.04 14.88 3.60
CA LYS A 452 -37.27 15.54 4.67
C LYS A 452 -36.62 14.53 5.61
N VAL A 453 -37.28 13.43 5.94
CA VAL A 453 -36.71 12.37 6.78
C VAL A 453 -35.56 11.67 6.05
N LEU A 454 -35.70 11.38 4.75
CA LEU A 454 -34.67 10.73 3.94
C LEU A 454 -33.47 11.63 3.63
N LEU A 455 -33.63 12.95 3.72
CA LEU A 455 -32.54 13.93 3.60
C LEU A 455 -31.65 14.02 4.85
N LEU A 456 -32.08 13.49 5.99
CA LEU A 456 -31.27 13.50 7.20
C LEU A 456 -29.99 12.68 6.98
N SER A 457 -28.84 13.24 7.35
CA SER A 457 -27.55 12.57 7.18
C SER A 457 -27.36 11.45 8.21
N HIS A 458 -26.93 10.27 7.74
CA HIS A 458 -26.49 9.14 8.57
C HIS A 458 -24.96 9.04 8.71
N GLY A 459 -24.18 9.94 8.08
CA GLY A 459 -22.71 9.89 8.10
C GLY A 459 -22.03 10.86 7.13
N GLN A 460 -20.69 10.85 7.13
CA GLN A 460 -19.82 11.75 6.33
C GLN A 460 -19.09 11.03 5.18
N ALA A 461 -19.43 9.78 4.87
CA ALA A 461 -18.69 8.94 3.92
C ALA A 461 -18.54 9.55 2.50
N SER A 462 -19.54 10.29 2.02
CA SER A 462 -19.45 10.95 0.70
C SER A 462 -18.45 12.10 0.67
N VAL A 463 -18.30 12.84 1.76
CA VAL A 463 -17.30 13.92 1.89
C VAL A 463 -15.90 13.31 1.95
N GLU A 464 -15.72 12.25 2.74
CA GLU A 464 -14.44 11.54 2.87
C GLU A 464 -13.96 10.88 1.56
N ARG A 465 -14.88 10.30 0.77
CA ARG A 465 -14.55 9.76 -0.56
C ARG A 465 -14.03 10.85 -1.50
N GLY A 466 -14.59 12.06 -1.44
CA GLY A 466 -14.14 13.19 -2.25
C GLY A 466 -12.66 13.53 -2.03
N PHE A 467 -12.17 13.47 -0.78
CA PHE A 467 -10.75 13.67 -0.48
C PHE A 467 -9.86 12.58 -1.08
N SER A 468 -10.33 11.32 -1.14
CA SER A 468 -9.59 10.21 -1.76
C SER A 468 -9.50 10.32 -3.28
N PHE A 469 -10.56 10.78 -3.95
CA PHE A 469 -10.55 10.99 -5.40
C PHE A 469 -9.57 12.10 -5.80
N ASN A 470 -9.49 13.18 -5.03
CA ASN A 470 -8.55 14.26 -5.29
C ASN A 470 -7.09 13.77 -5.27
N LYS A 471 -6.75 12.85 -4.35
CA LYS A 471 -5.42 12.24 -4.24
C LYS A 471 -5.07 11.32 -5.43
N GLN A 472 -6.06 10.80 -6.15
CA GLN A 472 -5.85 9.90 -7.31
C GLN A 472 -5.69 10.64 -8.63
N LEU A 473 -6.10 11.91 -8.71
CA LEU A 473 -6.03 12.72 -9.92
C LEU A 473 -4.66 13.38 -10.12
N GLU A 474 -3.82 13.38 -9.10
CA GLU A 474 -2.43 13.81 -9.19
C GLU A 474 -1.55 12.59 -9.55
N VAL A 475 -0.77 12.65 -10.65
CA VAL A 475 0.70 12.42 -10.74
C VAL A 475 1.15 11.91 -12.16
N GLU A 476 2.32 12.40 -12.59
CA GLU A 476 3.16 12.01 -13.75
C GLU A 476 3.88 10.64 -13.60
N ASN A 477 4.13 9.94 -14.71
CA ASN A 477 4.75 8.60 -14.75
C ASN A 477 6.29 8.60 -14.57
N LEU A 478 6.78 8.55 -13.31
CA LEU A 478 8.20 8.46 -12.93
C LEU A 478 8.59 7.06 -12.38
N GLN A 479 9.81 6.62 -12.70
CA GLN A 479 10.41 5.41 -12.11
C GLN A 479 10.93 5.68 -10.68
N GLU A 480 10.92 4.65 -9.82
CA GLU A 480 11.24 4.74 -8.38
C GLU A 480 12.56 5.47 -8.07
N ARG A 481 13.63 5.12 -8.80
CA ARG A 481 14.96 5.72 -8.59
C ARG A 481 14.98 7.22 -8.89
N SER A 482 14.36 7.62 -10.01
CA SER A 482 14.31 9.03 -10.39
C SER A 482 13.43 9.81 -9.43
N PHE A 483 12.34 9.21 -8.95
CA PHE A 483 11.50 9.80 -7.90
C PHE A 483 12.30 10.08 -6.61
N ILE A 484 13.05 9.10 -6.09
CA ILE A 484 13.91 9.27 -4.90
C ILE A 484 14.98 10.34 -5.14
N SER A 485 15.60 10.33 -6.32
CA SER A 485 16.70 11.24 -6.67
C SER A 485 16.24 12.70 -6.75
N GLN A 486 15.09 12.95 -7.36
CA GLN A 486 14.49 14.29 -7.40
C GLN A 486 14.19 14.79 -5.99
N ARG A 487 13.63 13.94 -5.11
CA ARG A 487 13.34 14.33 -3.72
C ARG A 487 14.59 14.71 -2.94
N HIS A 488 15.70 13.98 -3.10
CA HIS A 488 16.97 14.36 -2.48
C HIS A 488 17.46 15.74 -2.91
N VAL A 489 17.33 16.05 -4.21
CA VAL A 489 17.73 17.35 -4.74
C VAL A 489 16.81 18.47 -4.24
N ILE A 490 15.48 18.30 -4.30
CA ILE A 490 14.51 19.30 -3.82
C ILE A 490 14.69 19.55 -2.31
N ASP A 491 14.82 18.49 -1.53
CA ASP A 491 15.01 18.57 -0.08
C ASP A 491 16.27 19.37 0.28
N HIS A 492 17.39 19.12 -0.42
CA HIS A 492 18.61 19.90 -0.22
C HIS A 492 18.45 21.37 -0.63
N ILE A 493 17.86 21.65 -1.80
CA ILE A 493 17.60 23.03 -2.27
C ILE A 493 16.78 23.82 -1.25
N LYS A 494 15.71 23.21 -0.72
CA LYS A 494 14.88 23.82 0.32
C LYS A 494 15.67 24.07 1.61
N SER A 495 16.49 23.12 2.04
CA SER A 495 17.28 23.24 3.27
C SER A 495 18.27 24.40 3.26
N VAL A 496 18.85 24.72 2.11
CA VAL A 496 19.83 25.81 1.96
C VAL A 496 19.17 27.15 1.60
N GLY A 497 17.84 27.20 1.51
CA GLY A 497 17.11 28.44 1.20
C GLY A 497 17.05 28.81 -0.28
N GLY A 498 17.19 27.83 -1.18
CA GLY A 498 16.97 28.00 -2.62
C GLY A 498 18.13 27.58 -3.52
N THR A 499 17.87 27.49 -4.83
CA THR A 499 18.80 26.92 -5.83
C THR A 499 20.15 27.63 -5.89
N LEU A 500 20.18 28.95 -5.74
CA LEU A 500 21.42 29.75 -5.78
C LEU A 500 22.28 29.61 -4.51
N SER A 501 21.70 29.12 -3.42
CA SER A 501 22.37 28.92 -2.14
C SER A 501 23.08 27.57 -2.05
N VAL A 502 22.91 26.69 -3.05
CA VAL A 502 23.60 25.40 -3.12
C VAL A 502 25.09 25.63 -3.42
N LEU A 503 25.96 25.24 -2.48
CA LEU A 503 27.40 25.39 -2.62
C LEU A 503 27.97 24.33 -3.57
N VAL A 504 28.43 24.77 -4.75
CA VAL A 504 29.10 23.90 -5.74
C VAL A 504 30.60 23.80 -5.40
N ASP A 505 30.95 22.85 -4.53
CA ASP A 505 32.34 22.56 -4.18
C ASP A 505 33.00 21.53 -5.12
N ARG A 506 34.29 21.27 -4.88
CA ARG A 506 35.07 20.30 -5.65
C ARG A 506 34.51 18.88 -5.53
N LYS A 507 33.89 18.52 -4.40
CA LYS A 507 33.32 17.18 -4.18
C LYS A 507 32.05 16.98 -5.02
N LEU A 508 31.18 17.98 -5.07
CA LEU A 508 29.99 17.98 -5.92
C LEU A 508 30.37 17.94 -7.40
N LEU A 509 31.37 18.71 -7.82
CA LEU A 509 31.90 18.69 -9.19
C LEU A 509 32.45 17.32 -9.57
N MET A 510 33.24 16.68 -8.71
CA MET A 510 33.75 15.33 -8.95
C MET A 510 32.63 14.29 -9.00
N SER A 511 31.62 14.42 -8.15
CA SER A 511 30.43 13.56 -8.21
C SER A 511 29.71 13.74 -9.55
N ALA A 512 29.37 14.96 -9.94
CA ALA A 512 28.70 15.25 -11.20
C ALA A 512 29.50 14.76 -12.42
N ALA A 513 30.81 14.95 -12.45
CA ALA A 513 31.69 14.49 -13.52
C ALA A 513 31.66 12.95 -13.69
N GLY A 514 31.58 12.20 -12.58
CA GLY A 514 31.49 10.74 -12.60
C GLY A 514 30.09 10.17 -12.92
N ALA A 515 29.06 11.01 -13.00
CA ALA A 515 27.67 10.57 -13.13
C ALA A 515 27.41 9.74 -14.40
N ARG A 516 28.00 10.14 -15.54
CA ARG A 516 27.87 9.42 -16.81
C ARG A 516 28.42 7.99 -16.73
N GLN A 517 29.57 7.82 -16.08
CA GLN A 517 30.17 6.49 -15.92
C GLN A 517 29.31 5.59 -15.04
N ARG A 518 28.78 6.12 -13.94
CA ARG A 518 27.86 5.37 -13.06
C ARG A 518 26.54 5.01 -13.73
N TYR A 519 26.02 5.90 -14.59
CA TYR A 519 24.86 5.61 -15.42
C TYR A 519 25.11 4.45 -16.40
N LEU A 520 26.26 4.46 -17.09
CA LEU A 520 26.62 3.37 -18.01
C LEU A 520 26.77 2.03 -17.29
N ALA A 521 27.41 2.01 -16.12
CA ALA A 521 27.52 0.82 -15.29
C ALA A 521 26.12 0.29 -14.88
N HIS A 522 25.23 1.18 -14.46
CA HIS A 522 23.85 0.81 -14.13
C HIS A 522 23.07 0.23 -15.31
N LEU A 523 23.22 0.79 -16.51
CA LEU A 523 22.60 0.21 -17.71
C LEU A 523 23.10 -1.20 -18.02
N GLU A 524 24.38 -1.46 -17.79
CA GLU A 524 24.97 -2.79 -17.97
C GLU A 524 24.43 -3.79 -16.94
N ASP A 525 24.30 -3.36 -15.68
CA ASP A 525 23.71 -4.19 -14.62
C ASP A 525 22.23 -4.49 -14.86
N GLU A 526 21.44 -3.50 -15.31
CA GLU A 526 20.03 -3.69 -15.68
C GLU A 526 19.87 -4.66 -16.85
N LYS A 527 20.76 -4.59 -17.84
CA LYS A 527 20.77 -5.55 -18.95
C LYS A 527 21.05 -6.96 -18.44
N ARG A 528 22.06 -7.12 -17.58
CA ARG A 528 22.40 -8.42 -16.97
C ARG A 528 21.27 -8.98 -16.10
N LYS A 529 20.53 -8.14 -15.37
CA LYS A 529 19.35 -8.56 -14.59
C LYS A 529 18.24 -9.07 -15.49
N LYS A 530 17.86 -8.32 -16.53
CA LYS A 530 16.83 -8.75 -17.50
C LYS A 530 17.18 -10.05 -18.20
N GLU A 531 18.45 -10.24 -18.56
CA GLU A 531 18.94 -11.50 -19.14
C GLU A 531 18.82 -12.67 -18.15
N LYS A 532 19.14 -12.46 -16.87
CA LYS A 532 18.96 -13.47 -15.81
C LYS A 532 17.48 -13.78 -15.57
N GLU A 533 16.62 -12.78 -15.44
CA GLU A 533 15.17 -12.95 -15.23
C GLU A 533 14.51 -13.72 -16.38
N THR A 534 14.86 -13.37 -17.63
CA THR A 534 14.37 -14.09 -18.82
C THR A 534 14.80 -15.56 -18.80
N ARG A 535 16.03 -15.86 -18.35
CA ARG A 535 16.52 -17.23 -18.22
C ARG A 535 15.78 -18.00 -17.11
N VAL A 536 15.51 -17.36 -15.97
CA VAL A 536 14.74 -17.96 -14.87
C VAL A 536 13.30 -18.23 -15.29
N LEU A 537 12.66 -17.30 -16.02
CA LEU A 537 11.30 -17.47 -16.51
C LEU A 537 11.19 -18.65 -17.49
N LYS A 538 12.14 -18.77 -18.43
CA LYS A 538 12.21 -19.91 -19.36
C LYS A 538 12.31 -21.25 -18.63
N ARG A 539 13.13 -21.32 -17.57
CA ARG A 539 13.25 -22.51 -16.72
C ARG A 539 11.95 -22.84 -15.98
N LYS A 540 11.29 -21.83 -15.39
CA LYS A 540 9.99 -22.03 -14.72
C LYS A 540 8.92 -22.60 -15.65
N VAL A 541 8.84 -22.08 -16.88
CA VAL A 541 7.89 -22.58 -17.89
C VAL A 541 8.20 -24.03 -18.29
N ALA A 542 9.48 -24.38 -18.43
CA ALA A 542 9.89 -25.76 -18.69
C ALA A 542 9.53 -26.70 -17.53
N ASP A 543 9.80 -26.28 -16.29
CA ASP A 543 9.47 -27.04 -15.07
C ASP A 543 7.95 -27.26 -14.91
N GLU A 544 7.13 -26.25 -15.20
CA GLU A 544 5.67 -26.37 -15.17
C GLU A 544 5.17 -27.35 -16.23
N ARG A 545 5.70 -27.27 -17.46
CA ARG A 545 5.37 -28.20 -18.53
C ARG A 545 5.75 -29.65 -18.17
N ILE A 546 6.91 -29.86 -17.55
CA ILE A 546 7.32 -31.19 -17.05
C ILE A 546 6.32 -31.70 -16.01
N LYS A 547 5.92 -30.88 -15.04
CA LYS A 547 4.93 -31.27 -14.02
C LYS A 547 3.57 -31.61 -14.60
N GLU A 548 3.11 -30.91 -15.63
CA GLU A 548 1.86 -31.22 -16.34
C GLU A 548 1.93 -32.59 -17.02
N LEU A 549 3.04 -32.86 -17.72
CA LEU A 549 3.26 -34.13 -18.39
C LEU A 549 3.37 -35.28 -17.38
N GLU A 550 4.05 -35.08 -16.25
CA GLU A 550 4.13 -36.05 -15.16
C GLU A 550 2.75 -36.36 -14.55
N LYS A 551 1.89 -35.35 -14.37
CA LYS A 551 0.50 -35.56 -13.93
C LYS A 551 -0.34 -36.32 -14.96
N LYS A 552 -0.19 -35.98 -16.24
CA LYS A 552 -0.91 -36.67 -17.33
C LYS A 552 -0.49 -38.12 -17.42
N LYS A 553 0.82 -38.39 -17.28
CA LYS A 553 1.40 -39.73 -17.21
C LYS A 553 0.77 -40.53 -16.06
N ALA A 554 0.77 -39.99 -14.83
CA ALA A 554 0.22 -40.68 -13.67
C ALA A 554 -1.27 -41.05 -13.84
N ARG A 555 -2.09 -40.15 -14.41
CA ARG A 555 -3.51 -40.44 -14.69
C ARG A 555 -3.69 -41.59 -15.68
N LEU A 556 -2.89 -41.60 -16.75
CA LEU A 556 -2.95 -42.68 -17.74
C LEU A 556 -2.47 -44.03 -17.17
N GLU A 557 -1.48 -44.01 -16.26
CA GLU A 557 -1.04 -45.21 -15.54
C GLU A 557 -2.13 -45.76 -14.61
N ASP A 558 -2.85 -44.90 -13.89
CA ASP A 558 -3.96 -45.30 -13.02
C ASP A 558 -5.15 -45.83 -13.82
N ASP A 559 -5.52 -45.15 -14.91
CA ASP A 559 -6.55 -45.62 -15.85
C ASP A 559 -6.20 -46.99 -16.44
N MET A 560 -4.92 -47.19 -16.80
CA MET A 560 -4.43 -48.44 -17.36
C MET A 560 -4.55 -49.57 -16.34
N LYS A 561 -4.18 -49.32 -15.07
CA LYS A 561 -4.36 -50.30 -13.98
C LYS A 561 -5.84 -50.64 -13.76
N ALA A 562 -6.71 -49.64 -13.70
CA ALA A 562 -8.15 -49.86 -13.53
C ALA A 562 -8.77 -50.67 -14.68
N MET A 563 -8.34 -50.41 -15.92
CA MET A 563 -8.76 -51.18 -17.10
C MET A 563 -8.25 -52.62 -17.07
N GLN A 564 -7.02 -52.84 -16.58
CA GLN A 564 -6.47 -54.19 -16.39
C GLN A 564 -7.24 -54.97 -15.32
N THR A 565 -7.47 -54.38 -14.15
CA THR A 565 -8.29 -55.00 -13.09
C THR A 565 -9.69 -55.33 -13.58
N SER A 566 -10.35 -54.39 -14.27
CA SER A 566 -11.67 -54.65 -14.84
C SER A 566 -11.65 -55.75 -15.91
N ALA A 567 -10.58 -55.83 -16.71
CA ALA A 567 -10.41 -56.89 -17.69
C ALA A 567 -10.20 -58.26 -17.03
N ASP A 568 -9.48 -58.32 -15.92
CA ASP A 568 -9.29 -59.53 -15.12
C ASP A 568 -10.62 -59.98 -14.49
N ASP A 569 -11.39 -59.06 -13.89
CA ASP A 569 -12.73 -59.35 -13.34
C ASP A 569 -13.70 -59.92 -14.40
N PHE A 570 -13.65 -59.40 -15.63
CA PHE A 570 -14.47 -59.92 -16.73
C PHE A 570 -13.97 -61.27 -17.24
N ALA A 571 -12.68 -61.55 -17.16
CA ALA A 571 -12.14 -62.87 -17.48
C ALA A 571 -12.58 -63.91 -16.43
N GLU A 572 -12.50 -63.58 -15.14
CA GLU A 572 -12.98 -64.45 -14.06
C GLU A 572 -14.50 -64.69 -14.12
N LYS A 573 -15.29 -63.65 -14.45
CA LYS A 573 -16.74 -63.80 -14.70
C LYS A 573 -17.02 -64.67 -15.92
N ALA A 574 -16.19 -64.64 -16.96
CA ALA A 574 -16.33 -65.53 -18.10
C ALA A 574 -16.10 -66.99 -17.71
N GLU A 575 -15.05 -67.26 -16.92
CA GLU A 575 -14.73 -68.60 -16.42
C GLU A 575 -15.88 -69.18 -15.57
N ASN A 576 -16.43 -68.36 -14.66
CA ASN A 576 -17.48 -68.79 -13.75
C ASN A 576 -18.86 -68.97 -14.41
N THR A 577 -19.13 -68.30 -15.55
CA THR A 577 -20.47 -68.30 -16.18
C THR A 577 -20.53 -68.97 -17.55
N GLY A 578 -19.38 -69.32 -18.14
CA GLY A 578 -19.27 -69.90 -19.48
C GLY A 578 -19.72 -68.99 -20.64
N LYS A 579 -20.01 -67.71 -20.37
CA LYS A 579 -20.51 -66.76 -21.39
C LYS A 579 -19.37 -66.07 -22.13
N LEU A 580 -19.24 -66.39 -23.43
CA LEU A 580 -18.21 -65.85 -24.32
C LEU A 580 -18.26 -64.31 -24.49
N THR A 581 -19.40 -63.69 -24.20
CA THR A 581 -19.58 -62.22 -24.26
C THR A 581 -18.71 -61.46 -23.26
N TRP A 582 -18.37 -62.07 -22.12
CA TRP A 582 -17.49 -61.47 -21.12
C TRP A 582 -16.01 -61.49 -21.56
N ILE A 583 -15.59 -62.52 -22.31
CA ILE A 583 -14.25 -62.59 -22.91
C ILE A 583 -14.05 -61.47 -23.94
N ALA A 584 -15.07 -61.19 -24.77
CA ALA A 584 -15.02 -60.10 -25.74
C ALA A 584 -14.83 -58.72 -25.05
N LYS A 585 -15.49 -58.51 -23.89
CA LYS A 585 -15.32 -57.29 -23.09
C LYS A 585 -13.94 -57.20 -22.43
N SER A 586 -13.44 -58.29 -21.85
CA SER A 586 -12.07 -58.37 -21.29
C SER A 586 -11.02 -58.03 -22.35
N ASN A 587 -11.09 -58.65 -23.53
CA ASN A 587 -10.15 -58.40 -24.63
C ASN A 587 -10.23 -56.96 -25.16
N SER A 588 -11.42 -56.36 -25.19
CA SER A 588 -11.58 -54.95 -25.55
C SER A 588 -10.84 -54.04 -24.56
N LEU A 589 -11.01 -54.26 -23.26
CA LEU A 589 -10.35 -53.47 -22.22
C LEU A 589 -8.82 -53.67 -22.23
N ARG A 590 -8.32 -54.89 -22.48
CA ARG A 590 -6.88 -55.15 -22.65
C ARG A 590 -6.29 -54.40 -23.85
N ARG A 591 -7.02 -54.32 -24.98
CA ARG A 591 -6.59 -53.52 -26.15
C ARG A 591 -6.54 -52.02 -25.82
N SER A 592 -7.55 -51.50 -25.11
CA SER A 592 -7.58 -50.10 -24.66
C SER A 592 -6.45 -49.79 -23.67
N ALA A 593 -6.15 -50.70 -22.74
CA ALA A 593 -5.02 -50.57 -21.82
C ALA A 593 -3.68 -50.55 -22.57
N LYS A 594 -3.51 -51.39 -23.59
CA LYS A 594 -2.30 -51.40 -24.43
C LYS A 594 -2.14 -50.10 -25.23
N ALA A 595 -3.22 -49.52 -25.73
CA ALA A 595 -3.18 -48.21 -26.40
C ALA A 595 -2.71 -47.10 -25.44
N LYS A 596 -3.26 -47.06 -24.22
CA LYS A 596 -2.82 -46.12 -23.17
C LYS A 596 -1.36 -46.34 -22.74
N ALA A 597 -0.86 -47.57 -22.76
CA ALA A 597 0.55 -47.86 -22.47
C ALA A 597 1.51 -47.20 -23.49
N ASN A 598 1.12 -47.16 -24.76
CA ASN A 598 1.91 -46.47 -25.80
C ASN A 598 1.90 -44.94 -25.56
N GLU A 599 0.74 -44.37 -25.21
CA GLU A 599 0.65 -42.93 -24.88
C GLU A 599 1.48 -42.56 -23.64
N VAL A 600 1.54 -43.44 -22.62
CA VAL A 600 2.41 -43.27 -21.47
C VAL A 600 3.88 -43.23 -21.88
N GLN A 601 4.30 -44.13 -22.79
CA GLN A 601 5.67 -44.16 -23.28
C GLN A 601 6.05 -42.90 -24.05
N GLU A 602 5.15 -42.38 -24.91
CA GLU A 602 5.35 -41.11 -25.61
C GLU A 602 5.53 -39.93 -24.64
N LEU A 603 4.76 -39.89 -23.55
CA LEU A 603 4.91 -38.87 -22.51
C LEU A 603 6.24 -39.00 -21.74
N VAL A 604 6.73 -40.22 -21.50
CA VAL A 604 8.05 -40.44 -20.88
C VAL A 604 9.16 -39.87 -21.78
N ASP A 605 9.07 -40.10 -23.08
CA ASP A 605 10.06 -39.62 -24.04
C ASP A 605 10.00 -38.09 -24.20
N GLU A 606 8.80 -37.48 -24.20
CA GLU A 606 8.62 -36.02 -24.19
C GLU A 606 9.26 -35.39 -22.93
N ILE A 607 8.99 -35.93 -21.74
CA ILE A 607 9.58 -35.48 -20.47
C ILE A 607 11.12 -35.61 -20.50
N ALA A 608 11.64 -36.72 -20.98
CA ALA A 608 13.09 -36.94 -21.08
C ALA A 608 13.77 -36.02 -22.10
N SER A 609 13.05 -35.57 -23.14
CA SER A 609 13.55 -34.59 -24.11
C SER A 609 13.59 -33.17 -23.51
N LEU A 610 12.61 -32.80 -22.70
CA LEU A 610 12.53 -31.50 -22.03
C LEU A 610 13.61 -31.38 -20.95
N LYS A 611 13.82 -32.43 -20.15
CA LYS A 611 14.90 -32.49 -19.14
C LYS A 611 16.32 -32.45 -19.73
N ARG A 612 16.49 -32.74 -21.03
CA ARG A 612 17.78 -32.67 -21.74
C ARG A 612 18.05 -31.31 -22.40
N LYS A 613 17.04 -30.45 -22.51
CA LYS A 613 17.14 -29.11 -23.12
C LYS A 613 17.39 -27.98 -22.11
N ASP A 614 17.30 -28.27 -20.81
CA ASP A 614 17.73 -27.42 -19.69
C ASP A 614 19.24 -27.58 -19.38
#